data_AF-A0A453SRC9-F1
#
_entry.id   AF-A0A453SRC9-F1
#
_cell.length_a   1.000
_cell.length_b   1.000
_cell.length_c   1.000
_cell.angle_alpha   90.00
_cell.angle_beta   90.00
_cell.angle_gamma   90.00
#
_symmetry.space_group_name_H-M   'P 1'
#
loop_
_entity.id
_entity.type
_entity.pdbx_description
1 polymer ?
#
loop_
_entity_poly.entity_id
_entity_poly.type
_entity_poly.pdbx_seq_one_letter_code
_entity_poly.pdbx_strand_id
1 'polypeptide(L)'
;LLFKDRLNTRVNLAHKHIISSDLCPRCARLPEDSMHLFITCPLANRIWQRIGILPQTDDINELWDASLPHHLPKKAWSLVLMAL
;
A
#
# COMPACT_ATOMS: atom_id res chain seq x y z
N LEU A 1 -9.57 2.31 5.85
CA LEU A 1 -10.14 1.06 5.27
C LEU A 1 -9.16 -0.10 5.37
N LEU A 2 -7.88 0.17 5.10
CA LEU A 2 -6.75 -0.75 5.23
C LEU A 2 -6.73 -1.57 6.53
N PHE A 3 -6.71 -0.91 7.69
CA PHE A 3 -6.61 -1.59 8.99
C PHE A 3 -7.82 -2.38 9.46
N LYS A 4 -8.97 -2.17 8.83
CA LYS A 4 -10.16 -2.99 9.13
C LYS A 4 -10.21 -4.23 8.24
N ASP A 5 -9.18 -4.42 7.40
CA ASP A 5 -9.14 -5.40 6.31
C ASP A 5 -10.37 -5.29 5.39
N ARG A 6 -10.83 -4.04 5.19
CA ARG A 6 -12.04 -3.71 4.41
C ARG A 6 -11.72 -3.09 3.06
N LEU A 7 -10.45 -3.12 2.64
CA LEU A 7 -10.11 -2.68 1.30
C LEU A 7 -10.73 -3.63 0.28
N ASN A 8 -11.31 -3.05 -0.76
CA ASN A 8 -11.78 -3.73 -1.95
C ASN A 8 -10.61 -4.05 -2.90
N THR A 9 -9.56 -4.67 -2.36
CA THR A 9 -8.46 -5.20 -3.16
C THR A 9 -8.99 -6.23 -4.15
N ARG A 10 -8.33 -6.42 -5.30
CA ARG A 10 -8.80 -7.42 -6.26
C ARG A 10 -8.80 -8.84 -5.69
N VAL A 11 -7.87 -9.20 -4.82
CA VAL A 11 -7.90 -10.46 -4.08
C VAL A 11 -9.21 -10.61 -3.30
N ASN A 12 -9.62 -9.59 -2.54
CA ASN A 12 -10.86 -9.62 -1.76
C ASN A 12 -12.11 -9.64 -2.65
N LEU A 13 -12.10 -8.94 -3.79
CA LEU A 13 -13.21 -8.94 -4.74
C LEU A 13 -13.34 -10.28 -5.47
N ALA A 14 -12.22 -10.90 -5.85
CA ALA A 14 -12.19 -12.22 -6.48
C ALA A 14 -12.66 -13.31 -5.51
N HIS A 15 -12.21 -13.26 -4.24
CA HIS A 15 -12.69 -14.16 -3.18
C HIS A 15 -14.22 -14.04 -2.96
N LYS A 16 -14.80 -12.84 -3.15
CA LYS A 16 -16.25 -12.61 -3.09
C LYS A 16 -16.98 -12.93 -4.40
N HIS A 17 -16.30 -13.51 -5.39
CA HIS A 17 -16.83 -13.81 -6.73
C HIS A 17 -17.41 -12.60 -7.47
N ILE A 18 -16.94 -11.38 -7.17
CA ILE A 18 -17.38 -10.14 -7.82
C ILE A 18 -16.61 -9.92 -9.14
N ILE A 19 -15.35 -10.36 -9.20
CA ILE A 19 -14.48 -10.28 -10.38
C ILE A 19 -13.76 -11.62 -10.60
N SER A 20 -13.27 -11.84 -11.82
CA SER A 20 -12.64 -13.11 -12.23
C SER A 20 -11.12 -13.16 -12.10
N SER A 21 -10.46 -12.01 -11.89
CA SER A 21 -8.99 -11.93 -11.78
C SER A 21 -8.59 -11.03 -10.62
N ASP A 22 -7.63 -11.51 -9.86
CA ASP A 22 -7.03 -10.81 -8.73
C ASP A 22 -5.80 -9.97 -9.12
N LEU A 23 -5.36 -10.03 -10.39
CA LEU A 23 -4.14 -9.34 -10.83
C LEU A 23 -4.23 -7.83 -10.63
N CYS A 24 -3.13 -7.26 -10.13
CA CYS A 24 -3.03 -5.83 -9.94
C CYS A 24 -3.16 -5.07 -11.27
N PRO A 25 -4.10 -4.12 -11.39
CA PRO A 25 -4.31 -3.37 -12.63
C PRO A 25 -3.16 -2.40 -12.91
N ARG A 26 -2.32 -2.10 -11.91
CA ARG A 26 -1.22 -1.14 -12.00
C ARG A 26 0.03 -1.77 -12.61
N CYS A 27 0.31 -3.04 -12.29
CA CYS A 27 1.53 -3.71 -12.71
C CYS A 27 1.28 -4.95 -13.58
N ALA A 28 0.09 -5.54 -13.51
CA ALA A 28 -0.32 -6.76 -14.20
C ALA A 28 0.60 -7.98 -13.94
N ARG A 29 1.25 -8.04 -12.77
CA ARG A 29 2.24 -9.09 -12.44
C ARG A 29 1.86 -9.97 -11.26
N LEU A 30 1.36 -9.38 -10.18
CA LEU A 30 1.00 -10.07 -8.95
C LEU A 30 -0.44 -9.75 -8.58
N PRO A 31 -1.09 -10.60 -7.75
CA PRO A 31 -2.37 -10.27 -7.15
C PRO A 31 -2.34 -8.94 -6.41
N GLU A 32 -3.42 -8.17 -6.50
CA GLU A 32 -3.60 -6.97 -5.69
C GLU A 32 -4.14 -7.37 -4.32
N ASP A 33 -3.23 -7.53 -3.36
CA ASP A 33 -3.52 -7.49 -1.93
C ASP A 33 -3.02 -6.17 -1.33
N SER A 34 -3.22 -5.95 -0.03
CA SER A 34 -2.79 -4.73 0.65
C SER A 34 -1.26 -4.56 0.62
N MET A 35 -0.50 -5.64 0.81
CA MET A 35 0.96 -5.60 0.82
C MET A 35 1.52 -5.19 -0.54
N HIS A 36 0.98 -5.77 -1.60
CA HIS A 36 1.31 -5.44 -2.97
C HIS A 36 0.88 -4.02 -3.30
N LEU A 37 -0.37 -3.65 -3.01
CA LEU A 37 -0.92 -2.35 -3.35
C LEU A 37 -0.12 -1.19 -2.76
N PHE A 38 0.37 -1.32 -1.53
CA PHE A 38 1.05 -0.24 -0.82
C PHE A 38 2.56 -0.34 -0.78
N ILE A 39 3.19 -1.52 -0.93
CA ILE A 39 4.65 -1.65 -0.75
C ILE A 39 5.31 -2.28 -1.97
N THR A 40 4.93 -3.51 -2.34
CA THR A 40 5.72 -4.25 -3.35
C THR A 40 5.35 -3.90 -4.80
N CYS A 41 4.22 -3.23 -5.04
CA CYS A 41 3.85 -2.78 -6.38
C CYS A 41 4.89 -1.78 -6.92
N PRO A 42 5.37 -1.94 -8.17
CA PRO A 42 6.31 -0.99 -8.78
C PRO A 42 5.81 0.46 -8.77
N LEU A 43 4.49 0.68 -8.86
CA LEU A 43 3.92 2.02 -8.74
C LEU A 43 4.05 2.58 -7.33
N ALA A 44 3.75 1.78 -6.30
CA ALA A 44 3.88 2.18 -4.91
C ALA A 44 5.34 2.52 -4.58
N ASN A 45 6.27 1.66 -4.97
CA ASN A 45 7.72 1.90 -4.83
C ASN A 45 8.17 3.25 -5.43
N ARG A 46 7.67 3.60 -6.63
CA ARG A 46 7.99 4.90 -7.25
C ARG A 46 7.44 6.09 -6.45
N ILE A 47 6.26 5.94 -5.84
CA ILE A 47 5.67 6.99 -4.98
C ILE A 47 6.54 7.17 -3.74
N TRP A 48 6.90 6.06 -3.06
CA TRP A 48 7.74 6.09 -1.87
C TRP A 48 9.11 6.72 -2.14
N GLN A 49 9.76 6.32 -3.23
CA GLN A 49 11.04 6.91 -3.66
C GLN A 49 10.94 8.43 -3.88
N ARG A 50 9.84 8.93 -4.46
CA ARG A 50 9.65 10.37 -4.69
C ARG A 50 9.49 11.17 -3.39
N ILE A 51 8.98 10.55 -2.34
CA ILE A 51 8.87 11.19 -1.02
C ILE A 51 10.01 10.82 -0.07
N GLY A 52 11.05 10.15 -0.59
CA GLY A 52 12.26 9.82 0.15
C GLY A 52 12.10 8.71 1.19
N ILE A 53 11.04 7.89 1.08
CA ILE A 53 10.78 6.77 1.99
C ILE A 53 11.11 5.48 1.27
N LEU A 54 11.73 4.53 1.99
CA LEU A 54 11.97 3.18 1.49
C LEU A 54 11.33 2.19 2.46
N PRO A 55 10.07 1.80 2.23
CA PRO A 55 9.42 0.83 3.11
C PRO A 55 10.06 -0.55 2.88
N GLN A 56 10.95 -0.93 3.78
CA GLN A 56 11.50 -2.29 3.89
C GLN A 56 10.74 -3.03 4.98
N THR A 57 9.46 -3.28 4.74
CA THR A 57 8.64 -4.04 5.68
C THR A 57 7.85 -5.12 4.96
N ASP A 58 7.83 -6.29 5.58
CA ASP A 58 7.00 -7.42 5.21
C ASP A 58 5.63 -7.36 5.90
N ASP A 59 5.41 -6.38 6.80
CA ASP A 59 4.14 -6.12 7.47
C ASP A 59 3.68 -4.68 7.24
N ILE A 60 2.55 -4.54 6.53
CA ILE A 60 1.94 -3.24 6.28
C ILE A 60 1.57 -2.46 7.55
N ASN A 61 1.43 -3.13 8.70
CA ASN A 61 1.19 -2.46 9.98
C ASN A 61 2.39 -1.62 10.43
N GLU A 62 3.62 -2.02 10.07
CA GLU A 62 4.85 -1.30 10.41
C GLU A 62 5.04 -0.02 9.57
N LEU A 63 4.20 0.22 8.56
CA LEU A 63 4.25 1.43 7.75
C LEU A 63 4.11 2.72 8.60
N TRP A 64 3.46 2.62 9.76
CA TRP A 64 3.30 3.75 10.69
C TRP A 64 4.58 4.10 11.44
N ASP A 65 5.43 3.10 11.67
CA ASP A 65 6.71 3.21 12.36
C ASP A 65 7.87 3.48 11.38
N ALA A 66 7.58 3.53 10.08
CA ALA A 66 8.57 3.83 9.05
C ALA A 66 9.35 5.10 9.37
N SER A 67 10.68 5.00 9.32
CA SER A 67 11.57 6.13 9.57
C SER A 67 11.36 7.21 8.53
N LEU A 68 10.73 8.30 8.95
CA LEU A 68 10.45 9.46 8.11
C LEU A 68 11.73 10.24 7.83
N PRO A 69 11.90 10.76 6.61
CA PRO A 69 12.94 11.73 6.33
C PRO A 69 12.80 12.95 7.24
N HIS A 70 13.92 13.50 7.71
CA HIS A 70 13.97 14.65 8.62
C HIS A 70 13.21 15.89 8.12
N HIS A 71 12.93 15.98 6.81
CA HIS A 71 12.18 17.08 6.20
C HIS A 71 10.66 16.89 6.21
N LEU A 72 10.15 15.70 6.57
CA LEU A 72 8.71 15.45 6.70
C LEU A 72 8.27 15.60 8.16
N PRO A 73 7.40 16.57 8.49
CA PRO A 73 6.89 16.69 9.86
C PRO A 73 6.11 15.43 10.24
N LYS A 74 6.34 14.86 11.43
CA LYS A 74 5.56 13.70 11.95
C LYS A 74 4.04 13.89 11.86
N LYS A 75 3.56 15.14 11.98
CA LYS A 75 2.14 15.49 11.85
C LYS A 75 1.60 15.43 10.41
N ALA A 76 2.46 15.57 9.40
CA ALA A 76 2.07 15.42 8.00
C ALA A 76 1.93 13.94 7.61
N TRP A 77 2.66 13.05 8.30
CA TRP A 77 2.64 11.62 8.01
C TRP A 77 1.28 10.96 8.28
N SER A 78 0.64 11.31 9.39
CA SER A 78 -0.73 10.85 9.67
C SER A 78 -1.73 11.27 8.58
N LEU A 79 -1.55 12.46 7.98
CA LEU A 79 -2.40 12.92 6.88
C LEU A 79 -2.15 12.14 5.58
N VAL A 80 -0.89 11.83 5.28
CA VAL A 80 -0.52 11.00 4.11
C VAL A 80 -1.12 9.60 4.24
N LEU A 81 -1.02 8.98 5.42
CA LEU A 81 -1.56 7.64 5.66
C LEU A 81 -3.08 7.61 5.75
N MET A 82 -3.74 8.69 6.18
CA MET A 82 -5.21 8.78 6.11
C MET A 82 -5.75 8.98 4.69
N ALA A 83 -4.92 9.45 3.76
CA ALA A 83 -5.29 9.59 2.35
C ALA A 83 -5.12 8.28 1.54
N LEU A 84 -4.56 7.23 2.14
CA LEU A 84 -4.37 5.89 1.59
C LEU A 84 -5.43 4.90 2.11
#